data_AF-A0A1A6BJ57-F1
#
_entry.id   AF-A0A1A6BJ57-F1
#
_cell.length_a   1.000
_cell.length_b   1.000
_cell.length_c   1.000
_cell.angle_alpha   90.00
_cell.angle_beta   90.00
_cell.angle_gamma   90.00
#
_symmetry.space_group_name_H-M   'P 1'
#
loop_
_entity.id
_entity.type
_entity.pdbx_description
1 polymer ?
#
loop_
_entity_poly.entity_id
_entity_poly.type
_entity_poly.pdbx_seq_one_letter_code
_entity_poly.pdbx_strand_id
1 'polypeptide(L)'
;MGLTRRLARCAARRAHVLLVEAPGFWVVRAQTEHRLRVRGWCVAESPADADVLAICGTPGPELNEAIDRVWDQMPGPRVRVELPDSSAVESALHRAAMQLAEVEVHRRDARERAQSPELNGNDHGEHEHQEHHATNHGEHEHHQHGNHGEHEHHQHGNHVEHEHTEHNARSRGKPEHTDHSAHQHMHHGGMDMAPAGIALAEGGDDRDGLEMDVLHLRLGPVLRYWPAGLVVRCSLQGDVLTQAETWIADREVGDHVPPPGPRAHLAARHCDHVVDLLALAAWPGAAAIARRARDELLGEADAGHAASLLDTLHSKLRRSPTLRWSLRDVASLTPEDCKTLELPTALAGDCYDRLLAQVDMARHALTTGPSGVAAAATGVFDAVPGLVSGLDVGAARLVIASLGIDTTPHPGGRYG
;
A
#
# COMPACT_ATOMS: atom_id res chain seq x y z
N MET A 1 39.01 -5.04 10.97
CA MET A 1 38.28 -5.86 9.97
C MET A 1 37.38 -6.86 10.69
N GLY A 2 36.05 -6.77 10.60
CA GLY A 2 35.13 -7.75 11.20
C GLY A 2 33.90 -7.19 11.90
N LEU A 3 33.92 -5.91 12.27
CA LEU A 3 32.81 -5.25 12.99
C LEU A 3 31.58 -5.11 12.08
N THR A 4 31.76 -4.71 10.82
CA THR A 4 30.68 -4.64 9.81
C THR A 4 30.04 -6.01 9.55
N ARG A 5 30.84 -7.08 9.45
CA ARG A 5 30.31 -8.45 9.24
C ARG A 5 29.59 -8.98 10.49
N ARG A 6 30.02 -8.58 11.70
CA ARG A 6 29.31 -8.90 12.95
C ARG A 6 27.98 -8.14 13.04
N LEU A 7 27.98 -6.85 12.72
CA LEU A 7 26.76 -6.03 12.68
C LEU A 7 25.77 -6.55 11.64
N ALA A 8 26.21 -6.91 10.44
CA ALA A 8 25.35 -7.49 9.40
C ALA A 8 24.69 -8.80 9.86
N ARG A 9 25.45 -9.69 10.52
CA ARG A 9 24.88 -10.92 11.11
C ARG A 9 23.92 -10.65 12.26
N CYS A 10 24.13 -9.58 13.02
CA CYS A 10 23.21 -9.17 14.08
C CYS A 10 21.93 -8.58 13.49
N ALA A 11 22.03 -7.72 12.47
CA ALA A 11 20.89 -7.14 11.76
C ALA A 11 20.02 -8.24 11.11
N ALA A 12 20.65 -9.24 10.48
CA ALA A 12 19.96 -10.40 9.90
C ALA A 12 19.20 -11.27 10.93
N ARG A 13 19.34 -11.04 12.24
CA ARG A 13 18.53 -11.72 13.27
C ARG A 13 17.10 -11.17 13.37
N ARG A 14 16.86 -9.96 12.88
CA ARG A 14 15.54 -9.32 12.91
C ARG A 14 15.27 -8.67 11.55
N ALA A 15 15.30 -9.48 10.50
CA ALA A 15 15.03 -8.99 9.16
C ALA A 15 13.53 -8.65 9.00
N HIS A 16 13.28 -7.62 8.21
CA HIS A 16 11.94 -7.19 7.81
C HIS A 16 11.64 -7.78 6.43
N VAL A 17 10.54 -8.53 6.33
CA VAL A 17 10.19 -9.30 5.13
C VAL A 17 8.90 -8.77 4.51
N LEU A 18 8.99 -8.27 3.29
CA LEU A 18 7.83 -7.95 2.47
C LEU A 18 7.36 -9.23 1.77
N LEU A 19 6.13 -9.64 2.06
CA LEU A 19 5.54 -10.85 1.49
C LEU A 19 4.67 -10.48 0.29
N VAL A 20 4.87 -11.19 -0.83
CA VAL A 20 4.02 -11.13 -2.00
C VAL A 20 3.37 -12.49 -2.19
N GLU A 21 2.04 -12.54 -2.18
CA GLU A 21 1.27 -13.76 -2.42
C GLU A 21 0.83 -13.81 -3.89
N ALA A 22 1.18 -14.88 -4.60
CA ALA A 22 0.55 -15.23 -5.86
C ALA A 22 -0.86 -15.80 -5.61
N PRO A 23 -1.86 -15.47 -6.46
CA PRO A 23 -3.23 -15.98 -6.29
C PRO A 23 -3.28 -17.49 -6.04
N GLY A 24 -3.97 -17.90 -4.97
CA GLY A 24 -4.09 -19.31 -4.57
C GLY A 24 -3.01 -19.83 -3.60
N PHE A 25 -1.95 -19.08 -3.32
CA PHE A 25 -0.84 -19.50 -2.45
C PHE A 25 -0.92 -18.96 -1.01
N TRP A 26 -2.10 -18.60 -0.53
CA TRP A 26 -2.32 -18.01 0.81
C TRP A 26 -1.78 -18.86 1.96
N VAL A 27 -1.82 -20.20 1.84
CA VAL A 27 -1.29 -21.11 2.87
C VAL A 27 0.23 -20.94 3.01
N VAL A 28 0.94 -20.79 1.88
CA VAL A 28 2.39 -20.56 1.87
C VAL A 28 2.71 -19.21 2.51
N ARG A 29 1.95 -18.15 2.19
CA ARG A 29 2.10 -16.85 2.85
C ARG A 29 1.84 -16.96 4.36
N ALA A 30 0.72 -17.53 4.77
CA ALA A 30 0.33 -17.64 6.18
C ALA A 30 1.35 -18.45 7.01
N GLN A 31 1.86 -19.55 6.46
CA GLN A 31 2.93 -20.32 7.10
C GLN A 31 4.25 -19.55 7.14
N THR A 32 4.57 -18.78 6.10
CA THR A 32 5.74 -17.91 6.10
C THR A 32 5.64 -16.86 7.21
N GLU A 33 4.51 -16.16 7.34
CA GLU A 33 4.27 -15.23 8.46
C GLU A 33 4.48 -15.89 9.83
N HIS A 34 3.96 -17.12 10.00
CA HIS A 34 4.15 -17.88 11.23
C HIS A 34 5.64 -18.15 11.50
N ARG A 35 6.39 -18.61 10.49
CA ARG A 35 7.83 -18.92 10.59
C ARG A 35 8.66 -17.67 10.85
N LEU A 36 8.33 -16.54 10.23
CA LEU A 36 8.95 -15.25 10.52
C LEU A 36 8.82 -14.89 12.00
N ARG A 37 7.60 -15.00 12.55
CA ARG A 37 7.35 -14.71 13.97
C ARG A 37 8.11 -15.65 14.91
N VAL A 38 8.12 -16.95 14.62
CA VAL A 38 8.87 -17.95 15.42
C VAL A 38 10.37 -17.64 15.41
N ARG A 39 10.90 -17.13 14.30
CA ARG A 39 12.30 -16.72 14.14
C ARG A 39 12.63 -15.37 14.81
N GLY A 40 11.62 -14.56 15.14
CA GLY A 40 11.79 -13.18 15.61
C GLY A 40 11.98 -12.15 14.49
N TRP A 41 11.65 -12.51 13.25
CA TRP A 41 11.62 -11.60 12.10
C TRP A 41 10.27 -10.86 12.03
N CYS A 42 10.24 -9.77 11.26
CA CYS A 42 9.07 -8.92 11.13
C CYS A 42 8.51 -8.98 9.70
N VAL A 43 7.18 -8.87 9.56
CA VAL A 43 6.56 -8.65 8.25
C VAL A 43 6.59 -7.14 7.99
N ALA A 44 7.27 -6.73 6.92
CA ALA A 44 7.41 -5.33 6.52
C ALA A 44 6.07 -4.74 6.06
N GLU A 45 5.91 -3.42 6.23
CA GLU A 45 4.69 -2.70 5.82
C GLU A 45 4.83 -1.99 4.46
N SER A 46 6.06 -1.74 4.03
CA SER A 46 6.38 -1.07 2.77
C SER A 46 7.71 -1.59 2.21
N PRO A 47 7.98 -1.39 0.91
CA PRO A 47 9.28 -1.71 0.30
C PRO A 47 10.44 -0.99 0.99
N ALA A 48 10.22 0.25 1.46
CA ALA A 48 11.24 1.05 2.13
C ALA A 48 11.71 0.49 3.48
N ASP A 49 10.89 -0.35 4.14
CA ASP A 49 11.19 -1.00 5.42
C ASP A 49 11.68 -2.45 5.24
N ALA A 50 11.78 -2.96 4.02
CA ALA A 50 12.02 -4.38 3.76
C ALA A 50 13.49 -4.70 3.48
N ASP A 51 14.01 -5.74 4.14
CA ASP A 51 15.30 -6.36 3.86
C ASP A 51 15.15 -7.59 2.93
N VAL A 52 13.99 -8.24 2.97
CA VAL A 52 13.71 -9.46 2.19
C VAL A 52 12.39 -9.31 1.44
N LEU A 53 12.42 -9.57 0.13
CA LEU A 53 11.23 -9.78 -0.68
C LEU A 53 10.98 -11.27 -0.83
N ALA A 54 9.91 -11.78 -0.21
CA ALA A 54 9.57 -13.19 -0.24
C ALA A 54 8.30 -13.43 -1.05
N ILE A 55 8.44 -14.20 -2.13
CA ILE A 55 7.39 -14.46 -3.12
C ILE A 55 6.78 -15.82 -2.83
N CYS A 56 5.53 -15.84 -2.38
CA CYS A 56 4.77 -17.03 -2.06
C CYS A 56 4.00 -17.52 -3.29
N GLY A 57 4.42 -18.67 -3.83
CA GLY A 57 3.88 -19.26 -5.05
C GLY A 57 4.65 -18.88 -6.31
N THR A 58 4.03 -19.17 -7.46
CA THR A 58 4.59 -18.91 -8.78
C THR A 58 3.85 -17.75 -9.44
N PRO A 59 4.39 -16.51 -9.42
CA PRO A 59 3.76 -15.38 -10.09
C PRO A 59 3.78 -15.54 -11.61
N GLY A 60 2.72 -15.08 -12.28
CA GLY A 60 2.71 -14.94 -13.73
C GLY A 60 3.36 -13.62 -14.17
N PRO A 61 3.28 -13.26 -15.47
CA PRO A 61 3.97 -12.10 -16.01
C PRO A 61 3.51 -10.77 -15.38
N GLU A 62 2.22 -10.59 -15.11
CA GLU A 62 1.71 -9.33 -14.59
C GLU A 62 2.13 -9.11 -13.14
N LEU A 63 2.03 -10.15 -12.30
CA LEU A 63 2.50 -10.06 -10.92
C LEU A 63 4.03 -9.92 -10.85
N ASN A 64 4.79 -10.56 -11.76
CA ASN A 64 6.24 -10.40 -11.82
C ASN A 64 6.65 -8.95 -12.11
N GLU A 65 5.95 -8.27 -13.03
CA GLU A 65 6.23 -6.85 -13.30
C GLU A 65 6.03 -5.99 -12.04
N ALA A 66 4.95 -6.25 -11.28
CA ALA A 66 4.71 -5.56 -10.01
C ALA A 66 5.78 -5.89 -8.95
N ILE A 67 6.23 -7.14 -8.87
CA ILE A 67 7.29 -7.60 -7.97
C ILE A 67 8.61 -6.89 -8.30
N ASP A 68 8.97 -6.76 -9.57
CA ASP A 68 10.19 -6.10 -10.01
C ASP A 68 10.18 -4.60 -9.65
N ARG A 69 9.05 -3.91 -9.90
CA ARG A 69 8.90 -2.50 -9.46
C ARG A 69 9.02 -2.33 -7.94
N VAL A 70 8.48 -3.26 -7.16
CA VAL A 70 8.63 -3.24 -5.69
C VAL A 70 10.08 -3.49 -5.29
N TRP A 71 10.76 -4.43 -5.94
CA TRP A 71 12.16 -4.71 -5.69
C TRP A 71 13.02 -3.47 -5.91
N ASP A 72 12.79 -2.72 -6.99
CA ASP A 72 13.53 -1.49 -7.31
C ASP A 72 13.35 -0.39 -6.26
N GLN A 73 12.20 -0.36 -5.58
CA GLN A 73 11.92 0.57 -4.48
C GLN A 73 12.54 0.16 -3.14
N MET A 74 13.05 -1.07 -3.01
CA MET A 74 13.65 -1.53 -1.75
C MET A 74 15.08 -1.00 -1.58
N PRO A 75 15.43 -0.47 -0.38
CA PRO A 75 16.80 -0.08 -0.08
C PRO A 75 17.68 -1.33 0.10
N GLY A 76 19.00 -1.17 -0.08
CA GLY A 76 19.96 -2.21 0.28
C GLY A 76 20.41 -2.09 1.74
N PRO A 77 20.76 -3.18 2.45
CA PRO A 77 20.85 -4.57 1.99
C PRO A 77 19.48 -5.22 1.71
N ARG A 78 19.32 -5.87 0.56
CA ARG A 78 18.07 -6.51 0.15
C ARG A 78 18.29 -7.91 -0.42
N VAL A 79 17.37 -8.82 -0.19
CA VAL A 79 17.41 -10.20 -0.70
C VAL A 79 16.05 -10.60 -1.25
N ARG A 80 16.02 -11.25 -2.41
CA ARG A 80 14.79 -11.85 -2.98
C ARG A 80 14.81 -13.36 -2.78
N VAL A 81 13.69 -13.93 -2.32
CA VAL A 81 13.51 -15.38 -2.18
C VAL A 81 12.17 -15.84 -2.75
N GLU A 82 12.19 -17.01 -3.38
CA GLU A 82 11.00 -17.67 -3.91
C GLU A 82 10.59 -18.83 -3.00
N LEU A 83 9.28 -18.91 -2.76
CA LEU A 83 8.61 -19.86 -1.88
C LEU A 83 7.52 -20.58 -2.68
N PRO A 84 7.88 -21.55 -3.54
CA PRO A 84 6.90 -22.24 -4.38
C PRO A 84 5.87 -23.04 -3.58
N ASP A 85 6.28 -23.55 -2.41
CA ASP A 85 5.43 -24.34 -1.52
C ASP A 85 5.86 -24.21 -0.05
N SER A 86 5.04 -24.79 0.83
CA SER A 86 5.23 -24.84 2.28
C SER A 86 6.57 -25.44 2.74
N SER A 87 7.11 -26.41 1.99
CA SER A 87 8.36 -27.09 2.35
C SER A 87 9.59 -26.22 2.11
N ALA A 88 9.51 -25.30 1.15
CA ALA A 88 10.60 -24.40 0.81
C ALA A 88 10.87 -23.32 1.87
N VAL A 89 9.84 -22.94 2.66
CA VAL A 89 9.84 -21.79 3.58
C VAL A 89 11.06 -21.74 4.50
N GLU A 90 11.30 -22.80 5.28
CA GLU A 90 12.40 -22.79 6.27
C GLU A 90 13.78 -22.67 5.58
N SER A 91 13.97 -23.43 4.49
CA SER A 91 15.23 -23.42 3.74
C SER A 91 15.51 -22.05 3.09
N ALA A 92 14.47 -21.40 2.58
CA ALA A 92 14.57 -20.09 1.93
C ALA A 92 14.86 -18.97 2.95
N LEU A 93 14.18 -18.97 4.10
CA LEU A 93 14.48 -18.02 5.18
C LEU A 93 15.90 -18.19 5.74
N HIS A 94 16.39 -19.43 5.81
CA HIS A 94 17.79 -19.69 6.17
C HIS A 94 18.76 -19.12 5.13
N ARG A 95 18.51 -19.36 3.83
CA ARG A 95 19.32 -18.78 2.74
C ARG A 95 19.31 -17.25 2.77
N ALA A 96 18.13 -16.64 2.96
CA ALA A 96 17.99 -15.18 3.05
C ALA A 96 18.87 -14.60 4.17
N ALA A 97 18.88 -15.24 5.35
CA ALA A 97 19.72 -14.80 6.46
C ALA A 97 21.22 -14.87 6.15
N MET A 98 21.66 -15.88 5.37
CA MET A 98 23.05 -15.97 4.93
C MET A 98 23.39 -14.87 3.93
N GLN A 99 22.53 -14.64 2.94
CA GLN A 99 22.70 -13.62 1.90
C GLN A 99 22.69 -12.19 2.48
N LEU A 100 21.83 -11.91 3.46
CA LEU A 100 21.84 -10.61 4.18
C LEU A 100 23.18 -10.34 4.87
N ALA A 101 23.92 -11.37 5.26
CA ALA A 101 25.24 -11.22 5.88
C ALA A 101 26.39 -10.98 4.87
N GLU A 102 26.11 -11.04 3.55
CA GLU A 102 27.11 -10.88 2.47
C GLU A 102 27.34 -9.40 2.13
N VAL A 103 28.05 -8.70 3.02
CA VAL A 103 28.30 -7.24 2.94
C VAL A 103 28.85 -6.77 1.57
N GLU A 104 29.76 -7.53 0.95
CA GLU A 104 30.37 -7.11 -0.32
C GLU A 104 29.40 -7.21 -1.50
N VAL A 105 28.44 -8.14 -1.46
CA VAL A 105 27.38 -8.23 -2.48
C VAL A 105 26.48 -7.00 -2.41
N HIS A 106 26.06 -6.63 -1.19
CA HIS A 106 25.19 -5.46 -0.98
C HIS A 106 25.87 -4.13 -1.33
N ARG A 107 27.19 -4.02 -1.13
CA ARG A 107 27.95 -2.84 -1.57
C ARG A 107 28.03 -2.72 -3.08
N ARG A 108 28.14 -3.85 -3.79
CA ARG A 108 28.14 -3.85 -5.25
C ARG A 108 26.77 -3.46 -5.79
N ASP A 109 25.69 -4.07 -5.29
CA ASP A 109 24.30 -3.69 -5.64
C ASP A 109 24.06 -2.18 -5.43
N ALA A 110 24.49 -1.63 -4.29
CA ALA A 110 24.32 -0.21 -4.01
C ALA A 110 25.07 0.71 -5.00
N ARG A 111 26.24 0.27 -5.50
CA ARG A 111 27.01 1.03 -6.51
C ARG A 111 26.35 0.93 -7.88
N GLU A 112 25.87 -0.24 -8.27
CA GLU A 112 25.17 -0.45 -9.54
C GLU A 112 23.89 0.39 -9.59
N ARG A 113 23.08 0.41 -8.51
CA ARG A 113 21.89 1.28 -8.44
C ARG A 113 22.20 2.77 -8.53
N ALA A 114 23.26 3.24 -7.87
CA ALA A 114 23.66 4.64 -7.95
C ALA A 114 24.14 5.04 -9.37
N GLN A 115 24.53 4.07 -10.19
CA GLN A 115 25.01 4.26 -11.56
C GLN A 115 23.92 4.07 -12.61
N SER A 116 22.71 3.64 -12.24
CA SER A 116 21.53 3.57 -13.10
C SER A 116 20.66 4.80 -12.88
N PRO A 117 20.84 5.91 -13.61
CA PRO A 117 19.89 7.00 -13.59
C PRO A 117 18.68 6.61 -14.44
N GLU A 118 17.65 6.01 -13.83
CA GLU A 118 16.35 5.90 -14.49
C GLU A 118 15.58 7.22 -14.33
N LEU A 119 15.93 8.18 -15.18
CA LEU A 119 15.02 9.23 -15.62
C LEU A 119 14.62 8.89 -17.06
N ASN A 120 13.64 8.02 -17.23
CA ASN A 120 13.01 7.80 -18.53
C ASN A 120 11.56 8.31 -18.51
N GLY A 121 11.44 9.62 -18.77
CA GLY A 121 10.36 10.15 -19.59
C GLY A 121 10.93 10.41 -20.98
N ASN A 122 10.26 9.86 -21.99
CA ASN A 122 10.60 9.80 -23.42
C ASN A 122 11.46 10.93 -24.06
N ASP A 123 12.54 10.48 -24.71
CA ASP A 123 12.80 10.54 -26.17
C ASP A 123 13.34 11.81 -26.88
N HIS A 124 14.36 11.54 -27.72
CA HIS A 124 14.95 12.27 -28.84
C HIS A 124 15.71 13.61 -28.67
N GLY A 125 16.99 13.58 -29.10
CA GLY A 125 17.76 14.77 -29.49
C GLY A 125 19.26 14.51 -29.55
N GLU A 126 19.76 14.05 -30.69
CA GLU A 126 21.18 13.92 -31.02
C GLU A 126 21.95 15.22 -30.73
N HIS A 127 23.01 15.16 -29.94
CA HIS A 127 24.06 16.17 -29.97
C HIS A 127 25.44 15.52 -29.89
N GLU A 128 26.09 15.49 -31.05
CA GLU A 128 27.53 15.29 -31.21
C GLU A 128 28.29 16.32 -30.36
N HIS A 129 28.94 15.88 -29.29
CA HIS A 129 29.93 16.69 -28.60
C HIS A 129 31.31 16.38 -29.16
N GLN A 130 31.67 17.22 -30.13
CA GLN A 130 32.99 17.37 -30.69
C GLN A 130 34.01 17.72 -29.59
N GLU A 131 35.17 17.09 -29.72
CA GLU A 131 36.35 17.20 -28.89
C GLU A 131 36.79 18.65 -28.64
N HIS A 132 37.02 19.02 -27.37
CA HIS A 132 37.96 20.08 -27.05
C HIS A 132 38.99 19.58 -26.05
N HIS A 133 40.13 19.20 -26.61
CA HIS A 133 41.35 18.87 -25.92
C HIS A 133 41.88 20.04 -25.09
N ALA A 134 42.38 19.64 -23.92
CA ALA A 134 43.10 20.41 -22.93
C ALA A 134 44.18 21.33 -23.52
N THR A 135 44.26 22.54 -22.97
CA THR A 135 45.52 23.30 -22.92
C THR A 135 45.81 23.66 -21.47
N ASN A 136 46.92 23.12 -21.01
CA ASN A 136 47.58 23.35 -19.73
C ASN A 136 47.99 24.83 -19.59
N HIS A 137 47.96 25.40 -18.37
CA HIS A 137 49.02 26.23 -17.79
C HIS A 137 48.55 26.91 -16.48
N GLY A 138 49.39 26.84 -15.44
CA GLY A 138 49.51 27.90 -14.44
C GLY A 138 49.43 27.47 -12.98
N GLU A 139 50.54 26.95 -12.46
CA GLU A 139 50.85 26.90 -11.02
C GLU A 139 50.79 28.30 -10.39
N HIS A 140 50.33 28.42 -9.14
CA HIS A 140 50.91 29.33 -8.13
C HIS A 140 50.41 28.96 -6.71
N GLU A 141 51.36 28.57 -5.86
CA GLU A 141 51.23 28.41 -4.41
C GLU A 141 51.32 29.75 -3.64
N HIS A 142 50.91 29.69 -2.36
CA HIS A 142 51.10 30.63 -1.24
C HIS A 142 50.10 31.80 -1.14
N HIS A 143 49.58 32.24 0.02
CA HIS A 143 50.11 32.26 1.40
C HIS A 143 48.98 32.19 2.45
N GLN A 144 49.35 31.66 3.63
CA GLN A 144 48.67 31.82 4.92
C GLN A 144 48.79 33.26 5.45
N HIS A 145 47.71 33.79 6.02
CA HIS A 145 47.62 34.72 7.14
C HIS A 145 46.16 34.60 7.63
N GLY A 146 45.76 34.61 8.89
CA GLY A 146 46.37 34.95 10.16
C GLY A 146 45.16 35.23 11.09
N ASN A 147 45.17 34.59 12.25
CA ASN A 147 44.20 34.67 13.34
C ASN A 147 43.89 36.12 13.82
N HIS A 148 42.71 36.30 14.43
CA HIS A 148 42.25 37.29 15.44
C HIS A 148 40.79 37.70 15.10
N GLY A 149 39.83 37.78 16.01
CA GLY A 149 39.78 37.68 17.46
C GLY A 149 38.31 37.93 17.89
N GLU A 150 38.00 37.47 19.09
CA GLU A 150 36.72 37.48 19.80
C GLU A 150 36.05 38.87 19.87
N HIS A 151 34.70 38.90 19.97
CA HIS A 151 33.95 39.81 20.85
C HIS A 151 32.49 39.33 21.03
N GLU A 152 32.17 38.88 22.25
CA GLU A 152 30.80 38.85 22.80
C GLU A 152 30.31 40.29 23.09
N HIS A 153 29.00 40.53 23.05
CA HIS A 153 28.18 41.11 24.14
C HIS A 153 26.76 41.56 23.69
N HIS A 154 25.77 41.04 24.44
CA HIS A 154 24.54 41.65 24.97
C HIS A 154 23.28 42.02 24.11
N GLN A 155 22.23 41.24 24.42
CA GLN A 155 20.82 41.55 24.80
C GLN A 155 20.25 42.97 24.73
N HIS A 156 18.96 43.03 24.34
CA HIS A 156 17.77 43.80 24.81
C HIS A 156 16.87 44.02 23.57
N GLY A 157 15.54 43.99 23.54
CA GLY A 157 14.45 44.03 24.52
C GLY A 157 13.23 44.68 23.83
N ASN A 158 12.03 44.15 24.06
CA ASN A 158 10.67 44.55 23.59
C ASN A 158 10.37 46.04 23.26
N HIS A 159 9.43 46.27 22.32
CA HIS A 159 8.16 47.05 22.45
C HIS A 159 7.45 47.14 21.06
N VAL A 160 6.24 46.58 20.84
CA VAL A 160 4.84 47.05 21.10
C VAL A 160 4.36 48.21 20.20
N GLU A 161 3.33 47.87 19.41
CA GLU A 161 2.11 48.57 18.92
C GLU A 161 2.03 50.11 18.78
N HIS A 162 1.41 50.54 17.67
CA HIS A 162 0.70 51.83 17.55
C HIS A 162 -0.53 51.71 16.64
N GLU A 163 -1.72 51.87 17.24
CA GLU A 163 -2.97 52.28 16.58
C GLU A 163 -2.99 53.80 16.35
N HIS A 164 -3.67 54.28 15.31
CA HIS A 164 -4.26 55.63 15.29
C HIS A 164 -5.56 55.67 14.49
N THR A 165 -6.54 56.32 15.11
CA THR A 165 -7.95 56.52 14.75
C THR A 165 -8.15 57.88 14.05
N GLU A 166 -9.12 57.91 13.12
CA GLU A 166 -10.00 59.00 12.63
C GLU A 166 -9.54 60.48 12.52
N HIS A 167 -9.86 61.10 11.37
CA HIS A 167 -10.52 62.43 11.31
C HIS A 167 -11.33 62.62 10.01
N ASN A 168 -12.46 63.32 10.17
CA ASN A 168 -13.52 63.59 9.20
C ASN A 168 -13.57 65.11 8.93
N ALA A 169 -13.71 65.58 7.67
CA ALA A 169 -14.54 66.75 7.26
C ALA A 169 -14.20 67.32 5.85
N ARG A 170 -15.18 67.19 4.93
CA ARG A 170 -15.76 68.17 3.97
C ARG A 170 -14.90 69.37 3.49
N SER A 171 -14.74 69.52 2.17
CA SER A 171 -15.34 70.65 1.39
C SER A 171 -15.18 70.48 -0.14
N ARG A 172 -16.00 71.23 -0.86
CA ARG A 172 -16.43 71.13 -2.27
C ARG A 172 -15.44 71.71 -3.30
N GLY A 173 -15.45 71.15 -4.52
CA GLY A 173 -14.98 71.83 -5.74
C GLY A 173 -14.97 70.94 -6.99
N LYS A 174 -15.98 71.08 -7.86
CA LYS A 174 -15.90 70.81 -9.33
C LYS A 174 -15.47 72.13 -10.02
N PRO A 175 -14.89 72.19 -11.24
CA PRO A 175 -15.29 71.41 -12.43
C PRO A 175 -14.21 70.99 -13.48
N GLU A 176 -14.63 70.00 -14.29
CA GLU A 176 -14.46 69.76 -15.75
C GLU A 176 -13.11 69.67 -16.53
N HIS A 177 -13.16 68.74 -17.52
CA HIS A 177 -12.28 68.47 -18.69
C HIS A 177 -10.96 67.72 -18.39
N THR A 178 -10.51 66.67 -19.11
CA THR A 178 -10.64 66.31 -20.53
C THR A 178 -10.38 64.79 -20.71
N ASP A 179 -11.04 64.23 -21.71
CA ASP A 179 -10.92 62.90 -22.33
C ASP A 179 -9.49 62.49 -22.73
N HIS A 180 -9.07 61.26 -22.39
CA HIS A 180 -8.00 60.52 -23.07
C HIS A 180 -8.21 59.00 -23.00
N SER A 181 -8.71 58.47 -24.10
CA SER A 181 -8.14 57.33 -24.85
C SER A 181 -8.11 55.95 -24.19
N ALA A 182 -9.15 55.17 -24.51
CA ALA A 182 -9.08 53.83 -25.10
C ALA A 182 -7.83 52.98 -24.82
N HIS A 183 -7.92 52.11 -23.80
CA HIS A 183 -7.10 50.91 -23.74
C HIS A 183 -7.88 49.75 -24.36
N GLN A 184 -7.40 49.35 -25.53
CA GLN A 184 -7.85 48.21 -26.31
C GLN A 184 -7.79 46.92 -25.48
N HIS A 185 -8.86 46.13 -25.62
CA HIS A 185 -8.97 44.76 -25.15
C HIS A 185 -7.85 43.90 -25.76
N MET A 186 -6.86 43.54 -24.95
CA MET A 186 -5.96 42.44 -25.26
C MET A 186 -6.71 41.14 -24.96
N HIS A 187 -7.14 40.46 -26.03
CA HIS A 187 -7.52 39.05 -25.98
C HIS A 187 -6.32 38.24 -25.50
N HIS A 188 -6.34 37.78 -24.25
CA HIS A 188 -5.44 36.73 -23.79
C HIS A 188 -5.92 35.41 -24.41
N GLY A 189 -5.31 35.02 -25.53
CA GLY A 189 -5.39 33.65 -26.02
C GLY A 189 -4.86 32.72 -24.94
N GLY A 190 -5.60 31.65 -24.68
CA GLY A 190 -5.21 30.59 -23.75
C GLY A 190 -3.86 30.03 -24.16
N MET A 191 -2.82 30.43 -23.44
CA MET A 191 -1.56 29.73 -23.42
C MET A 191 -1.74 28.61 -22.41
N ASP A 192 -1.74 27.37 -22.90
CA ASP A 192 -1.59 26.19 -22.05
C ASP A 192 -0.17 26.24 -21.46
N MET A 193 -0.07 26.81 -20.26
CA MET A 193 1.18 27.01 -19.56
C MET A 193 1.52 25.73 -18.79
N ALA A 194 1.93 24.67 -19.50
CA ALA A 194 2.55 23.51 -18.89
C ALA A 194 4.00 23.88 -18.47
N PRO A 195 4.31 24.06 -17.17
CA PRO A 195 5.66 24.38 -16.74
C PRO A 195 6.59 23.20 -17.09
N ALA A 196 7.68 23.48 -17.80
CA ALA A 196 8.66 22.48 -18.26
C ALA A 196 8.15 21.43 -19.27
N GLY A 197 7.00 21.64 -19.94
CA GLY A 197 6.50 20.73 -20.99
C GLY A 197 5.92 19.42 -20.46
N ILE A 198 5.75 19.29 -19.13
CA ILE A 198 5.04 18.19 -18.50
C ILE A 198 3.57 18.60 -18.45
N ALA A 199 2.71 17.82 -19.10
CA ALA A 199 1.27 18.07 -19.07
C ALA A 199 0.79 18.17 -17.62
N LEU A 200 0.09 19.27 -17.30
CA LEU A 200 -0.60 19.40 -16.02
C LEU A 200 -1.71 18.34 -15.98
N ALA A 201 -2.01 17.83 -14.77
CA ALA A 201 -3.13 16.91 -14.61
C ALA A 201 -4.42 17.61 -15.11
N GLU A 202 -5.17 16.95 -16.00
CA GLU A 202 -6.46 17.47 -16.44
C GLU A 202 -7.42 17.45 -15.24
N GLY A 203 -8.12 18.56 -15.04
CA GLY A 203 -9.08 18.69 -13.97
C GLY A 203 -10.40 17.99 -14.30
N GLY A 204 -11.12 17.57 -13.26
CA GLY A 204 -12.52 17.16 -13.40
C GLY A 204 -13.41 17.93 -12.45
N ASP A 205 -14.70 18.03 -12.81
CA ASP A 205 -15.72 18.69 -11.99
C ASP A 205 -15.86 17.99 -10.62
N ASP A 206 -15.70 18.73 -9.52
CA ASP A 206 -15.95 18.25 -8.15
C ASP A 206 -17.35 18.69 -7.63
N ARG A 207 -17.78 18.13 -6.50
CA ARG A 207 -19.07 18.33 -5.83
C ARG A 207 -19.41 19.77 -5.50
N ASP A 208 -18.41 20.63 -5.33
CA ASP A 208 -18.58 22.06 -5.02
C ASP A 208 -18.46 22.96 -6.25
N GLY A 209 -18.27 22.38 -7.45
CA GLY A 209 -18.08 23.09 -8.70
C GLY A 209 -16.67 23.64 -8.89
N LEU A 210 -15.70 23.23 -8.07
CA LEU A 210 -14.28 23.47 -8.30
C LEU A 210 -13.68 22.34 -9.16
N GLU A 211 -12.75 22.72 -10.02
CA GLU A 211 -11.97 21.79 -10.83
C GLU A 211 -10.82 21.24 -9.97
N MET A 212 -10.76 19.92 -9.77
CA MET A 212 -9.69 19.25 -9.03
C MET A 212 -8.83 18.40 -9.95
N ASP A 213 -7.52 18.39 -9.69
CA ASP A 213 -6.56 17.51 -10.35
C ASP A 213 -7.00 16.05 -10.24
N VAL A 214 -7.07 15.36 -11.38
CA VAL A 214 -7.35 13.92 -11.43
C VAL A 214 -6.05 13.14 -11.33
N LEU A 215 -5.94 12.29 -10.32
CA LEU A 215 -4.81 11.39 -10.14
C LEU A 215 -5.21 9.95 -10.48
N HIS A 216 -4.57 9.38 -11.50
CA HIS A 216 -4.77 7.97 -11.85
C HIS A 216 -3.76 7.08 -11.11
N LEU A 217 -4.26 6.15 -10.30
CA LEU A 217 -3.44 5.20 -9.54
C LEU A 217 -3.85 3.75 -9.82
N ARG A 218 -2.93 2.83 -9.48
CA ARG A 218 -3.23 1.40 -9.34
C ARG A 218 -2.94 0.98 -7.91
N LEU A 219 -3.95 0.47 -7.22
CA LEU A 219 -3.83 -0.15 -5.91
C LEU A 219 -3.68 -1.66 -6.07
N GLY A 220 -2.72 -2.26 -5.37
CA GLY A 220 -2.36 -3.68 -5.56
C GLY A 220 -1.37 -3.87 -6.72
N PRO A 221 -1.02 -5.12 -7.08
CA PRO A 221 -1.50 -6.39 -6.51
C PRO A 221 -0.78 -6.87 -5.25
N VAL A 222 0.22 -6.12 -4.79
CA VAL A 222 1.17 -6.53 -3.73
C VAL A 222 1.05 -5.73 -2.43
N LEU A 223 -0.08 -5.03 -2.24
CA LEU A 223 -0.32 -4.25 -1.02
C LEU A 223 -0.50 -5.16 0.19
N ARG A 224 -0.10 -4.67 1.37
CA ARG A 224 -0.30 -5.40 2.62
C ARG A 224 -1.77 -5.37 3.03
N TYR A 225 -2.26 -6.51 3.54
CA TYR A 225 -3.66 -6.73 3.92
C TYR A 225 -4.61 -6.51 2.74
N TRP A 226 -4.19 -7.02 1.58
CA TRP A 226 -4.88 -6.88 0.31
C TRP A 226 -5.06 -8.27 -0.32
N PRO A 227 -6.18 -8.54 -1.01
CA PRO A 227 -6.36 -9.82 -1.69
C PRO A 227 -5.27 -10.06 -2.73
N ALA A 228 -4.67 -11.25 -2.71
CA ALA A 228 -3.56 -11.59 -3.58
C ALA A 228 -3.91 -11.46 -5.06
N GLY A 229 -3.13 -10.67 -5.79
CA GLY A 229 -3.34 -10.44 -7.22
C GLY A 229 -4.42 -9.41 -7.55
N LEU A 230 -5.23 -8.94 -6.60
CA LEU A 230 -6.27 -7.95 -6.90
C LEU A 230 -5.62 -6.63 -7.33
N VAL A 231 -6.01 -6.10 -8.48
CA VAL A 231 -5.66 -4.75 -8.91
C VAL A 231 -6.92 -3.90 -8.96
N VAL A 232 -6.86 -2.72 -8.36
CA VAL A 232 -7.88 -1.68 -8.50
C VAL A 232 -7.23 -0.50 -9.23
N ARG A 233 -7.59 -0.29 -10.49
CA ARG A 233 -7.26 0.94 -11.22
C ARG A 233 -8.30 1.98 -10.86
N CYS A 234 -7.87 3.10 -10.32
CA CYS A 234 -8.80 4.15 -9.90
C CYS A 234 -8.32 5.53 -10.29
N SER A 235 -9.29 6.44 -10.36
CA SER A 235 -9.09 7.88 -10.47
C SER A 235 -9.44 8.49 -9.12
N LEU A 236 -8.56 9.34 -8.60
CA LEU A 236 -8.82 10.13 -7.41
C LEU A 236 -8.99 11.59 -7.77
N GLN A 237 -9.96 12.23 -7.14
CA GLN A 237 -10.07 13.68 -7.07
C GLN A 237 -9.97 14.03 -5.59
N GLY A 238 -8.85 14.65 -5.21
CA GLY A 238 -8.50 14.81 -3.80
C GLY A 238 -8.23 13.47 -3.12
N ASP A 239 -8.98 13.17 -2.08
CA ASP A 239 -8.91 11.89 -1.36
C ASP A 239 -9.98 10.88 -1.83
N VAL A 240 -10.94 11.28 -2.68
CA VAL A 240 -12.09 10.46 -3.07
C VAL A 240 -11.82 9.68 -4.36
N LEU A 241 -12.13 8.39 -4.35
CA LEU A 241 -12.16 7.55 -5.55
C LEU A 241 -13.41 7.86 -6.38
N THR A 242 -13.23 8.35 -7.60
CA THR A 242 -14.36 8.76 -8.47
C THR A 242 -14.67 7.73 -9.55
N GLN A 243 -13.66 6.96 -9.95
CA GLN A 243 -13.78 5.82 -10.85
C GLN A 243 -12.92 4.68 -10.33
N ALA A 244 -13.39 3.45 -10.52
CA ALA A 244 -12.66 2.25 -10.19
C ALA A 244 -12.93 1.16 -11.23
N GLU A 245 -11.90 0.39 -11.54
CA GLU A 245 -11.95 -0.84 -12.32
C GLU A 245 -11.10 -1.88 -11.62
N THR A 246 -11.51 -3.14 -11.70
CA THR A 246 -10.82 -4.24 -11.01
C THR A 246 -10.52 -5.41 -11.93
N TRP A 247 -9.38 -6.07 -11.69
CA TRP A 247 -9.04 -7.38 -12.26
C TRP A 247 -8.14 -8.14 -11.27
N ILE A 248 -7.97 -9.45 -11.48
CA ILE A 248 -6.99 -10.25 -10.76
C ILE A 248 -5.80 -10.46 -11.70
N ALA A 249 -4.61 -10.02 -11.28
CA ALA A 249 -3.38 -10.24 -12.00
C ALA A 249 -3.14 -11.74 -12.17
N ASP A 250 -2.74 -12.14 -13.39
CA ASP A 250 -2.46 -13.53 -13.76
C ASP A 250 -3.65 -14.51 -13.61
N ARG A 251 -4.90 -14.02 -13.61
CA ARG A 251 -6.12 -14.85 -13.40
C ARG A 251 -6.18 -16.09 -14.30
N GLU A 252 -5.69 -15.99 -15.53
CA GLU A 252 -5.74 -17.06 -16.54
C GLU A 252 -4.44 -17.87 -16.65
N VAL A 253 -3.37 -17.43 -16.00
CA VAL A 253 -2.02 -18.01 -16.15
C VAL A 253 -1.82 -19.21 -15.20
N GLY A 254 -2.73 -19.42 -14.25
CA GLY A 254 -2.66 -20.48 -13.25
C GLY A 254 -3.59 -21.66 -13.53
N ASP A 255 -3.05 -22.75 -14.09
CA ASP A 255 -3.68 -24.09 -14.01
C ASP A 255 -3.58 -24.70 -12.58
N HIS A 256 -2.91 -24.00 -11.66
CA HIS A 256 -2.78 -24.42 -10.27
C HIS A 256 -4.08 -24.19 -9.51
N VAL A 257 -4.99 -25.15 -9.62
CA VAL A 257 -6.10 -25.31 -8.69
C VAL A 257 -5.56 -26.03 -7.45
N PRO A 258 -5.37 -25.35 -6.31
CA PRO A 258 -4.95 -26.03 -5.09
C PRO A 258 -6.01 -27.10 -4.74
N PRO A 259 -5.60 -28.30 -4.30
CA PRO A 259 -6.56 -29.32 -3.88
C PRO A 259 -7.40 -28.77 -2.72
N PRO A 260 -8.70 -29.12 -2.62
CA PRO A 260 -9.54 -28.68 -1.51
C PRO A 260 -8.87 -29.09 -0.20
N GLY A 261 -8.50 -28.08 0.59
CA GLY A 261 -7.82 -28.28 1.86
C GLY A 261 -8.73 -28.93 2.91
N PRO A 262 -8.14 -29.45 4.01
CA PRO A 262 -8.90 -29.85 5.19
C PRO A 262 -9.85 -28.75 5.67
N ARG A 263 -10.93 -29.09 6.39
CA ARG A 263 -11.88 -28.11 6.96
C ARG A 263 -11.19 -27.00 7.77
N ALA A 264 -10.10 -27.36 8.46
CA ALA A 264 -9.29 -26.41 9.21
C ALA A 264 -8.73 -25.28 8.34
N HIS A 265 -8.47 -25.52 7.04
CA HIS A 265 -8.02 -24.50 6.11
C HIS A 265 -9.12 -23.47 5.80
N LEU A 266 -10.39 -23.89 5.71
CA LEU A 266 -11.51 -22.96 5.51
C LEU A 266 -11.68 -22.04 6.74
N ALA A 267 -11.66 -22.63 7.94
CA ALA A 267 -11.72 -21.85 9.18
C ALA A 267 -10.51 -20.91 9.31
N ALA A 268 -9.30 -21.39 8.96
CA ALA A 268 -8.10 -20.58 8.93
C ALA A 268 -8.18 -19.44 7.91
N ARG A 269 -8.78 -19.66 6.74
CA ARG A 269 -8.98 -18.62 5.72
C ARG A 269 -9.89 -17.50 6.23
N HIS A 270 -10.98 -17.83 6.91
CA HIS A 270 -11.81 -16.82 7.57
C HIS A 270 -11.03 -16.06 8.65
N CYS A 271 -10.20 -16.74 9.45
CA CYS A 271 -9.33 -16.07 10.42
C CYS A 271 -8.34 -15.10 9.75
N ASP A 272 -7.84 -15.45 8.57
CA ASP A 272 -6.91 -14.64 7.78
C ASP A 272 -7.57 -13.35 7.26
N HIS A 273 -8.79 -13.42 6.72
CA HIS A 273 -9.56 -12.23 6.36
C HIS A 273 -9.86 -11.32 7.55
N VAL A 274 -10.14 -11.92 8.72
CA VAL A 274 -10.32 -11.17 9.97
C VAL A 274 -9.03 -10.47 10.41
N VAL A 275 -7.86 -11.09 10.17
CA VAL A 275 -6.54 -10.45 10.43
C VAL A 275 -6.37 -9.21 9.56
N ASP A 276 -6.67 -9.30 8.26
CA ASP A 276 -6.50 -8.20 7.31
C ASP A 276 -7.32 -6.97 7.74
N LEU A 277 -8.62 -7.16 7.99
CA LEU A 277 -9.50 -6.08 8.39
C LEU A 277 -9.11 -5.48 9.75
N LEU A 278 -8.81 -6.31 10.75
CA LEU A 278 -8.41 -5.82 12.08
C LEU A 278 -7.06 -5.10 12.07
N ALA A 279 -6.15 -5.50 11.19
CA ALA A 279 -4.87 -4.83 11.07
C ALA A 279 -5.02 -3.46 10.39
N LEU A 280 -5.84 -3.35 9.34
CA LEU A 280 -6.18 -2.07 8.71
C LEU A 280 -6.94 -1.14 9.65
N ALA A 281 -7.85 -1.68 10.46
CA ALA A 281 -8.58 -0.92 11.48
C ALA A 281 -7.71 -0.55 12.70
N ALA A 282 -6.40 -0.83 12.68
CA ALA A 282 -5.45 -0.56 13.77
C ALA A 282 -5.82 -1.23 15.12
N TRP A 283 -6.30 -2.49 15.06
CA TRP A 283 -6.63 -3.32 16.24
C TRP A 283 -5.66 -4.51 16.43
N PRO A 284 -4.37 -4.26 16.71
CA PRO A 284 -3.33 -5.29 16.69
C PRO A 284 -3.55 -6.42 17.70
N GLY A 285 -4.11 -6.12 18.87
CA GLY A 285 -4.36 -7.12 19.90
C GLY A 285 -5.53 -8.06 19.60
N ALA A 286 -6.44 -7.71 18.69
CA ALA A 286 -7.48 -8.62 18.19
C ALA A 286 -6.97 -9.38 16.95
N ALA A 287 -6.27 -8.69 16.05
CA ALA A 287 -5.59 -9.30 14.91
C ALA A 287 -4.60 -10.39 15.35
N ALA A 288 -3.88 -10.21 16.47
CA ALA A 288 -2.97 -11.23 17.00
C ALA A 288 -3.70 -12.52 17.45
N ILE A 289 -4.91 -12.40 18.01
CA ILE A 289 -5.73 -13.55 18.42
C ILE A 289 -6.21 -14.31 17.17
N ALA A 290 -6.74 -13.57 16.18
CA ALA A 290 -7.17 -14.15 14.90
C ALA A 290 -6.01 -14.86 14.17
N ARG A 291 -4.83 -14.23 14.13
CA ARG A 291 -3.62 -14.80 13.53
C ARG A 291 -3.16 -16.05 14.26
N ARG A 292 -3.22 -16.07 15.59
CA ARG A 292 -2.89 -17.27 16.37
C ARG A 292 -3.87 -18.41 16.09
N ALA A 293 -5.17 -18.13 16.04
CA ALA A 293 -6.18 -19.12 15.67
C ALA A 293 -5.92 -19.68 14.26
N ARG A 294 -5.66 -18.81 13.27
CA ARG A 294 -5.27 -19.22 11.90
C ARG A 294 -4.07 -20.16 11.92
N ASP A 295 -2.99 -19.78 12.60
CA ASP A 295 -1.75 -20.55 12.59
C ASP A 295 -1.91 -21.91 13.30
N GLU A 296 -2.73 -21.99 14.36
CA GLU A 296 -3.06 -23.26 15.02
C GLU A 296 -3.91 -24.17 14.12
N LEU A 297 -4.84 -23.61 13.36
CA LEU A 297 -5.67 -24.35 12.39
C LEU A 297 -4.88 -24.85 11.17
N LEU A 298 -3.82 -24.15 10.77
CA LEU A 298 -2.93 -24.59 9.68
C LEU A 298 -1.85 -25.59 10.14
N GLY A 299 -1.61 -25.70 11.44
CA GLY A 299 -0.71 -26.69 12.03
C GLY A 299 -1.39 -28.03 12.31
N GLU A 300 -0.64 -28.95 12.91
CA GLU A 300 -1.17 -30.24 13.40
C GLU A 300 -1.89 -30.12 14.77
N ALA A 301 -2.39 -28.93 15.11
CA ALA A 301 -2.77 -28.58 16.48
C ALA A 301 -4.25 -28.83 16.82
N ASP A 302 -4.52 -28.82 18.13
CA ASP A 302 -5.81 -29.06 18.77
C ASP A 302 -6.89 -28.05 18.34
N ALA A 303 -7.84 -28.51 17.52
CA ALA A 303 -9.01 -27.73 17.09
C ALA A 303 -9.79 -27.12 18.27
N GLY A 304 -9.73 -27.71 19.47
CA GLY A 304 -10.35 -27.18 20.68
C GLY A 304 -9.72 -25.87 21.15
N HIS A 305 -8.40 -25.73 21.07
CA HIS A 305 -7.74 -24.48 21.45
C HIS A 305 -8.00 -23.36 20.43
N ALA A 306 -7.99 -23.68 19.13
CA ALA A 306 -8.38 -22.73 18.08
C ALA A 306 -9.83 -22.24 18.26
N ALA A 307 -10.76 -23.13 18.61
CA ALA A 307 -12.15 -22.76 18.93
C ALA A 307 -12.23 -21.80 20.12
N SER A 308 -11.45 -22.06 21.19
CA SER A 308 -11.40 -21.17 22.37
C SER A 308 -10.85 -19.78 22.04
N LEU A 309 -9.85 -19.69 21.14
CA LEU A 309 -9.32 -18.41 20.65
C LEU A 309 -10.38 -17.64 19.85
N LEU A 310 -11.16 -18.32 19.01
CA LEU A 310 -12.27 -17.72 18.26
C LEU A 310 -13.40 -17.20 19.16
N ASP A 311 -13.77 -17.96 20.20
CA ASP A 311 -14.76 -17.51 21.20
C ASP A 311 -14.27 -16.26 21.97
N THR A 312 -12.98 -16.26 22.31
CA THR A 312 -12.33 -15.11 22.96
C THR A 312 -12.34 -13.90 22.04
N LEU A 313 -11.97 -14.08 20.77
CA LEU A 313 -11.97 -13.03 19.75
C LEU A 313 -13.39 -12.46 19.58
N HIS A 314 -14.38 -13.31 19.32
CA HIS A 314 -15.77 -12.90 19.13
C HIS A 314 -16.29 -12.08 20.33
N SER A 315 -16.02 -12.54 21.55
CA SER A 315 -16.39 -11.83 22.77
C SER A 315 -15.71 -10.45 22.89
N LYS A 316 -14.43 -10.35 22.51
CA LYS A 316 -13.65 -9.11 22.56
C LYS A 316 -14.15 -8.09 21.54
N LEU A 317 -14.46 -8.53 20.31
CA LEU A 317 -15.00 -7.68 19.25
C LEU A 317 -16.37 -7.11 19.65
N ARG A 318 -17.29 -7.98 20.12
CA ARG A 318 -18.64 -7.56 20.53
C ARG A 318 -18.68 -6.56 21.68
N ARG A 319 -17.67 -6.61 22.56
CA ARG A 319 -17.54 -5.71 23.72
C ARG A 319 -16.81 -4.41 23.40
N SER A 320 -16.35 -4.20 22.17
CA SER A 320 -15.58 -3.02 21.78
C SER A 320 -16.45 -1.96 21.10
N PRO A 321 -16.94 -0.94 21.83
CA PRO A 321 -17.75 0.11 21.23
C PRO A 321 -16.94 0.99 20.26
N THR A 322 -15.64 1.17 20.53
CA THR A 322 -14.74 1.97 19.68
C THR A 322 -14.50 1.31 18.33
N LEU A 323 -14.26 -0.01 18.30
CA LEU A 323 -14.18 -0.75 17.04
C LEU A 323 -15.49 -0.70 16.27
N ARG A 324 -16.61 -0.90 16.97
CA ARG A 324 -17.93 -0.81 16.36
C ARG A 324 -18.15 0.57 15.74
N TRP A 325 -17.76 1.63 16.42
CA TRP A 325 -17.93 2.99 15.92
C TRP A 325 -17.02 3.28 14.72
N SER A 326 -15.77 2.79 14.72
CA SER A 326 -14.83 3.03 13.61
C SER A 326 -15.19 2.32 12.31
N LEU A 327 -15.91 1.20 12.37
CA LEU A 327 -16.29 0.41 11.20
C LEU A 327 -17.78 0.58 10.84
N ARG A 328 -18.50 1.40 11.59
CA ARG A 328 -19.94 1.63 11.39
C ARG A 328 -20.18 2.39 10.09
N ASP A 329 -21.22 2.01 9.38
CA ASP A 329 -21.71 2.69 8.16
C ASP A 329 -20.68 2.71 7.01
N VAL A 330 -19.59 1.95 7.12
CA VAL A 330 -18.60 1.78 6.05
C VAL A 330 -19.10 0.72 5.08
N ALA A 331 -19.51 1.15 3.88
CA ALA A 331 -20.13 0.34 2.83
C ALA A 331 -21.24 -0.58 3.37
N SER A 332 -22.28 0.04 3.94
CA SER A 332 -23.47 -0.67 4.41
C SER A 332 -24.25 -1.27 3.24
N LEU A 333 -24.47 -2.58 3.29
CA LEU A 333 -25.28 -3.31 2.32
C LEU A 333 -26.57 -3.80 2.95
N THR A 334 -27.71 -3.44 2.38
CA THR A 334 -28.98 -4.06 2.77
C THR A 334 -29.09 -5.47 2.18
N PRO A 335 -29.97 -6.34 2.74
CA PRO A 335 -30.23 -7.63 2.13
C PRO A 335 -30.73 -7.55 0.68
N GLU A 336 -31.40 -6.47 0.29
CA GLU A 336 -31.84 -6.25 -1.09
C GLU A 336 -30.68 -5.81 -2.00
N ASP A 337 -29.73 -5.02 -1.49
CA ASP A 337 -28.49 -4.71 -2.22
C ASP A 337 -27.69 -5.98 -2.50
N CYS A 338 -27.54 -6.84 -1.48
CA CYS A 338 -26.89 -8.14 -1.65
C CYS A 338 -27.57 -8.97 -2.74
N LYS A 339 -28.91 -9.01 -2.77
CA LYS A 339 -29.65 -9.75 -3.80
C LYS A 339 -29.49 -9.13 -5.19
N THR A 340 -29.53 -7.80 -5.28
CA THR A 340 -29.39 -7.04 -6.54
C THR A 340 -28.02 -7.20 -7.15
N LEU A 341 -26.98 -7.22 -6.31
CA LEU A 341 -25.58 -7.38 -6.70
C LEU A 341 -25.13 -8.85 -6.73
N GLU A 342 -26.05 -9.80 -6.55
CA GLU A 342 -25.77 -11.25 -6.50
C GLU A 342 -24.70 -11.64 -5.45
N LEU A 343 -24.65 -10.90 -4.34
CA LEU A 343 -23.73 -11.10 -3.24
C LEU A 343 -24.28 -12.07 -2.19
N PRO A 344 -23.41 -12.78 -1.45
CA PRO A 344 -23.80 -13.55 -0.29
C PRO A 344 -24.54 -12.71 0.74
N THR A 345 -25.59 -13.29 1.34
CA THR A 345 -26.34 -12.67 2.43
C THR A 345 -25.48 -12.39 3.66
N ALA A 346 -24.37 -13.12 3.83
CA ALA A 346 -23.39 -12.88 4.89
C ALA A 346 -22.64 -11.53 4.75
N LEU A 347 -22.72 -10.87 3.60
CA LEU A 347 -22.12 -9.54 3.37
C LEU A 347 -23.03 -8.36 3.74
N ALA A 348 -24.30 -8.63 4.10
CA ALA A 348 -25.23 -7.61 4.54
C ALA A 348 -24.75 -6.96 5.85
N GLY A 349 -25.05 -5.67 6.00
CA GLY A 349 -24.54 -4.81 7.08
C GLY A 349 -23.33 -3.98 6.64
N ASP A 350 -22.67 -3.36 7.62
CA ASP A 350 -21.44 -2.59 7.43
C ASP A 350 -20.18 -3.45 7.62
N CYS A 351 -18.99 -2.85 7.54
CA CYS A 351 -17.72 -3.54 7.79
C CYS A 351 -17.64 -4.23 9.16
N TYR A 352 -18.31 -3.71 10.20
CA TYR A 352 -18.33 -4.33 11.52
C TYR A 352 -19.20 -5.59 11.53
N ASP A 353 -20.37 -5.55 10.90
CA ASP A 353 -21.25 -6.70 10.78
C ASP A 353 -20.58 -7.82 9.98
N ARG A 354 -19.92 -7.47 8.86
CA ARG A 354 -19.12 -8.42 8.06
C ARG A 354 -17.97 -9.02 8.85
N LEU A 355 -17.26 -8.24 9.66
CA LEU A 355 -16.21 -8.73 10.55
C LEU A 355 -16.74 -9.80 11.52
N LEU A 356 -17.89 -9.57 12.16
CA LEU A 356 -18.51 -10.54 13.06
C LEU A 356 -18.97 -11.80 12.30
N ALA A 357 -19.56 -11.62 11.12
CA ALA A 357 -19.98 -12.73 10.27
C ALA A 357 -18.80 -13.63 9.88
N GLN A 358 -17.65 -13.07 9.52
CA GLN A 358 -16.44 -13.83 9.20
C GLN A 358 -15.93 -14.67 10.40
N VAL A 359 -15.98 -14.13 11.62
CA VAL A 359 -15.64 -14.90 12.84
C VAL A 359 -16.63 -16.04 13.07
N ASP A 360 -17.93 -15.80 12.85
CA ASP A 360 -18.94 -16.84 12.99
C ASP A 360 -18.82 -17.92 11.89
N MET A 361 -18.44 -17.55 10.66
CA MET A 361 -18.10 -18.49 9.59
C MET A 361 -16.89 -19.36 9.97
N ALA A 362 -15.84 -18.77 10.55
CA ALA A 362 -14.69 -19.52 11.05
C ALA A 362 -15.09 -20.55 12.11
N ARG A 363 -15.94 -20.16 13.07
CA ARG A 363 -16.47 -21.05 14.12
C ARG A 363 -17.35 -22.15 13.53
N HIS A 364 -18.22 -21.81 12.59
CA HIS A 364 -19.12 -22.77 11.93
C HIS A 364 -18.35 -23.82 11.12
N ALA A 365 -17.28 -23.42 10.43
CA ALA A 365 -16.42 -24.33 9.67
C ALA A 365 -15.73 -25.40 10.55
N LEU A 366 -15.58 -25.16 11.85
CA LEU A 366 -15.07 -26.15 12.81
C LEU A 366 -16.15 -27.14 13.28
N THR A 367 -17.41 -26.71 13.33
CA THR A 367 -18.52 -27.53 13.85
C THR A 367 -19.29 -28.29 12.79
N THR A 368 -19.37 -27.76 11.57
CA THR A 368 -20.23 -28.25 10.50
C THR A 368 -19.37 -28.65 9.29
N GLY A 369 -19.77 -29.71 8.57
CA GLY A 369 -19.04 -30.18 7.39
C GLY A 369 -18.93 -29.10 6.30
N PRO A 370 -18.05 -29.27 5.29
CA PRO A 370 -17.85 -28.27 4.25
C PRO A 370 -19.15 -28.04 3.48
N SER A 371 -19.84 -26.95 3.80
CA SER A 371 -20.94 -26.44 2.98
C SER A 371 -20.32 -25.77 1.76
N GLY A 372 -20.62 -26.29 0.58
CA GLY A 372 -20.09 -25.81 -0.70
C GLY A 372 -20.60 -24.41 -1.05
N VAL A 373 -20.05 -23.38 -0.41
CA VAL A 373 -20.25 -21.98 -0.80
C VAL A 373 -19.07 -21.54 -1.67
N ALA A 374 -18.76 -22.32 -2.70
CA ALA A 374 -17.75 -21.99 -3.72
C ALA A 374 -18.34 -21.19 -4.90
N ALA A 375 -19.63 -20.85 -4.86
CA ALA A 375 -20.35 -20.19 -5.96
C ALA A 375 -20.52 -18.67 -5.78
N ALA A 376 -19.92 -18.08 -4.75
CA ALA A 376 -20.13 -16.67 -4.37
C ALA A 376 -19.01 -15.72 -4.79
N ALA A 377 -17.83 -16.23 -5.16
CA ALA A 377 -16.62 -15.41 -5.30
C ALA A 377 -16.69 -14.42 -6.49
N THR A 378 -17.39 -14.78 -7.57
CA THR A 378 -17.44 -13.94 -8.79
C THR A 378 -18.25 -12.66 -8.58
N GLY A 379 -19.45 -12.75 -7.99
CA GLY A 379 -20.32 -11.58 -7.75
C GLY A 379 -19.70 -10.56 -6.79
N VAL A 380 -18.93 -11.03 -5.79
CA VAL A 380 -18.22 -10.14 -4.86
C VAL A 380 -17.17 -9.30 -5.58
N PHE A 381 -16.44 -9.92 -6.50
CA PHE A 381 -15.39 -9.25 -7.27
C PHE A 381 -15.98 -8.17 -8.20
N ASP A 382 -17.07 -8.49 -8.92
CA ASP A 382 -17.71 -7.56 -9.86
C ASP A 382 -18.36 -6.36 -9.17
N ALA A 383 -18.73 -6.50 -7.89
CA ALA A 383 -19.29 -5.40 -7.10
C ALA A 383 -18.24 -4.41 -6.59
N VAL A 384 -16.95 -4.77 -6.52
CA VAL A 384 -15.90 -3.94 -5.89
C VAL A 384 -15.87 -2.50 -6.42
N PRO A 385 -15.86 -2.24 -7.75
CA PRO A 385 -15.85 -0.88 -8.28
C PRO A 385 -16.97 0.02 -7.73
N GLY A 386 -18.20 -0.51 -7.69
CA GLY A 386 -19.36 0.22 -7.18
C GLY A 386 -19.31 0.46 -5.67
N LEU A 387 -18.71 -0.46 -4.91
CA LEU A 387 -18.60 -0.37 -3.45
C LEU A 387 -17.50 0.60 -2.97
N VAL A 388 -16.46 0.81 -3.78
CA VAL A 388 -15.34 1.71 -3.41
C VAL A 388 -15.46 3.11 -4.00
N SER A 389 -16.33 3.29 -5.01
CA SER A 389 -16.60 4.60 -5.60
C SER A 389 -17.23 5.53 -4.57
N GLY A 390 -16.70 6.76 -4.48
CA GLY A 390 -17.10 7.77 -3.51
C GLY A 390 -16.47 7.63 -2.13
N LEU A 391 -15.55 6.68 -1.93
CA LEU A 391 -14.80 6.50 -0.68
C LEU A 391 -13.39 7.06 -0.79
N ASP A 392 -12.75 7.32 0.36
CA ASP A 392 -11.31 7.52 0.42
C ASP A 392 -10.52 6.20 0.33
N VAL A 393 -9.22 6.28 0.07
CA VAL A 393 -8.35 5.10 -0.08
C VAL A 393 -8.34 4.22 1.18
N GLY A 394 -8.38 4.81 2.38
CA GLY A 394 -8.41 4.07 3.64
C GLY A 394 -9.72 3.31 3.81
N ALA A 395 -10.85 3.97 3.58
CA ALA A 395 -12.17 3.35 3.58
C ALA A 395 -12.29 2.26 2.51
N ALA A 396 -11.82 2.49 1.29
CA ALA A 396 -11.81 1.50 0.21
C ALA A 396 -11.03 0.23 0.61
N ARG A 397 -9.86 0.38 1.28
CA ARG A 397 -9.09 -0.76 1.81
C ARG A 397 -9.85 -1.54 2.87
N LEU A 398 -10.55 -0.85 3.79
CA LEU A 398 -11.38 -1.51 4.80
C LEU A 398 -12.55 -2.28 4.16
N VAL A 399 -13.19 -1.70 3.15
CA VAL A 399 -14.27 -2.35 2.40
C VAL A 399 -13.76 -3.62 1.74
N ILE A 400 -12.69 -3.53 0.93
CA ILE A 400 -12.11 -4.68 0.23
C ILE A 400 -11.69 -5.79 1.19
N ALA A 401 -11.05 -5.44 2.32
CA ALA A 401 -10.68 -6.42 3.34
C ALA A 401 -11.90 -7.08 4.00
N SER A 402 -12.99 -6.34 4.21
CA SER A 402 -14.22 -6.86 4.81
C SER A 402 -15.02 -7.82 3.91
N LEU A 403 -14.81 -7.75 2.59
CA LEU A 403 -15.51 -8.60 1.62
C LEU A 403 -15.02 -10.06 1.65
N GLY A 404 -13.84 -10.33 2.23
CA GLY A 404 -13.29 -11.69 2.30
C GLY A 404 -13.06 -12.30 0.92
N ILE A 405 -12.55 -11.50 -0.03
CA ILE A 405 -12.31 -11.92 -1.41
C ILE A 405 -11.29 -13.06 -1.43
N ASP A 406 -11.69 -14.19 -2.00
CA ASP A 406 -10.79 -15.30 -2.26
C ASP A 406 -10.39 -15.33 -3.74
N THR A 407 -9.09 -15.20 -4.01
CA THR A 407 -8.52 -15.16 -5.35
C THR A 407 -8.00 -16.52 -5.81
N THR A 408 -8.31 -17.59 -5.07
CA THR A 408 -8.03 -18.97 -5.49
C THR A 408 -8.70 -19.27 -6.84
N PRO A 409 -7.94 -19.74 -7.84
CA PRO A 409 -8.51 -20.14 -9.12
C PRO A 409 -9.52 -21.28 -8.91
N HIS A 410 -10.75 -21.11 -9.39
CA HIS A 410 -11.78 -22.14 -9.34
C HIS A 410 -11.88 -22.84 -10.70
N PRO A 411 -11.89 -24.19 -10.74
CA PRO A 411 -12.08 -24.93 -11.98
C PRO A 411 -13.53 -24.71 -12.45
N GLY A 412 -13.74 -23.80 -13.40
CA GLY A 412 -15.06 -23.52 -13.97
C GLY A 412 -15.25 -22.14 -14.60
N GLY A 413 -14.36 -21.18 -14.33
CA GLY A 413 -14.44 -19.83 -14.91
C GLY A 413 -13.87 -19.74 -16.33
N ARG A 414 -14.33 -20.57 -17.27
CA ARG A 414 -14.16 -20.31 -18.70
C ARG A 414 -15.41 -19.56 -19.19
N TYR A 415 -15.33 -18.25 -19.29
CA TYR A 415 -16.30 -17.48 -20.07
C TYR A 415 -15.63 -17.17 -21.42
N GLY A 416 -16.24 -17.68 -22.48
CA GLY A 416 -15.94 -17.28 -23.86
C GLY A 416 -16.80 -16.13 -24.32
#